data_AF-A0A8S9XPZ6-F1
#
_entry.id   AF-A0A8S9XPZ6-F1
#
_cell.length_a   1.000
_cell.length_b   1.000
_cell.length_c   1.000
_cell.angle_alpha   90.00
_cell.angle_beta   90.00
_cell.angle_gamma   90.00
#
_symmetry.space_group_name_H-M   'P 1'
#
loop_
_entity.id
_entity.type
_entity.pdbx_description
1 polymer ?
#
loop_
_entity_poly.entity_id
_entity_poly.type
_entity_poly.pdbx_seq_one_letter_code
_entity_poly.pdbx_strand_id
1 'polypeptide(L)'
;MHCACAYCCLRDTICKLQQHRLTCSGRVGQNHDDPGNTKVIQIGCGKWRETAASFVTWLDSAEKTLCDQKQVPTVLERILEEMDKQDTLENEINRGKSVMNRLGVQGTILYDQCFQNDDNLALVKDLIRVLKMRWKRIISKSRKRSRALDTGYKKACNYENSWKTLVSWLEGEERALDYLAKQTSSSSNRKKLESLNANLAKTKRCIKAKKGQYDSVVCSGNALREKASKEDESELKKMADQLEQLWNTVCSKAKARQKDLDKCLEKPTDESPRSSPQRRSTSAEPTFGSDPKRSPSPEARKSSDQEDNEKHRRRSSTRLSSDSNREKRKRSSDSRKGSDRKLLSFDAGPEKKVQKSVSFV
;
A
#
# COMPACT_ATOMS: atom_id res chain seq x y z
N MET A 1 -28.29 7.91 -20.73
CA MET A 1 -29.78 7.81 -20.67
C MET A 1 -30.34 6.39 -20.80
N HIS A 2 -29.58 5.35 -21.21
CA HIS A 2 -30.11 3.97 -21.34
C HIS A 2 -30.38 3.19 -20.02
N CYS A 3 -29.98 3.70 -18.84
CA CYS A 3 -30.16 2.97 -17.56
C CYS A 3 -31.56 3.08 -16.96
N ALA A 4 -32.27 4.20 -17.16
CA ALA A 4 -33.57 4.43 -16.52
C ALA A 4 -34.66 3.52 -17.11
N CYS A 5 -34.65 3.32 -18.43
CA CYS A 5 -35.66 2.50 -19.12
C CYS A 5 -35.60 1.02 -18.71
N ALA A 6 -34.39 0.44 -18.56
CA ALA A 6 -34.23 -0.95 -18.13
C ALA A 6 -34.61 -1.15 -16.65
N TYR A 7 -34.40 -0.14 -15.81
CA TYR A 7 -34.76 -0.16 -14.39
C TYR A 7 -36.29 -0.04 -14.21
N CYS A 8 -36.94 0.88 -14.92
CA CYS A 8 -38.39 1.00 -14.98
C CYS A 8 -39.02 -0.28 -15.52
N CYS A 9 -38.53 -0.84 -16.63
CA CYS A 9 -39.04 -2.11 -17.15
C CYS A 9 -38.83 -3.28 -16.19
N LEU A 10 -37.73 -3.34 -15.42
CA LEU A 10 -37.50 -4.43 -14.47
C LEU A 10 -38.40 -4.31 -13.24
N ARG A 11 -38.53 -3.09 -12.71
CA ARG A 11 -39.40 -2.81 -11.56
C ARG A 11 -40.86 -2.99 -11.96
N ASP A 12 -41.24 -2.58 -13.17
CA ASP A 12 -42.55 -2.85 -13.76
C ASP A 12 -42.75 -4.34 -14.01
N THR A 13 -41.75 -5.10 -14.47
CA THR A 13 -41.88 -6.56 -14.64
C THR A 13 -41.98 -7.25 -13.28
N ILE A 14 -41.20 -6.87 -12.26
CA ILE A 14 -41.31 -7.43 -10.91
C ILE A 14 -42.65 -7.04 -10.27
N CYS A 15 -43.08 -5.80 -10.42
CA CYS A 15 -44.38 -5.33 -9.97
C CYS A 15 -45.51 -6.01 -10.74
N LYS A 16 -45.40 -6.25 -12.05
CA LYS A 16 -46.35 -7.04 -12.84
C LYS A 16 -46.36 -8.51 -12.40
N LEU A 17 -45.22 -9.11 -12.11
CA LEU A 17 -45.12 -10.47 -11.56
C LEU A 17 -45.68 -10.57 -10.12
N GLN A 18 -45.63 -9.47 -9.35
CA GLN A 18 -46.25 -9.33 -8.03
C GLN A 18 -47.77 -9.05 -8.11
N GLN A 19 -48.20 -8.19 -9.04
CA GLN A 19 -49.59 -7.75 -9.25
C GLN A 19 -50.44 -8.78 -9.98
N HIS A 20 -49.90 -9.44 -11.02
CA HIS A 20 -50.62 -10.49 -11.75
C HIS A 20 -50.96 -11.70 -10.88
N ARG A 21 -50.42 -11.78 -9.64
CA ARG A 21 -50.27 -13.03 -8.91
C ARG A 21 -49.74 -14.08 -9.88
N LEU A 22 -48.43 -14.31 -9.89
CA LEU A 22 -47.93 -15.64 -10.26
C LEU A 22 -48.47 -16.69 -9.23
N THR A 23 -49.78 -16.79 -9.08
CA THR A 23 -50.45 -17.95 -8.55
C THR A 23 -50.50 -18.91 -9.71
N CYS A 24 -49.96 -20.11 -9.49
CA CYS A 24 -50.12 -21.28 -10.34
C CYS A 24 -51.59 -21.75 -10.39
N SER A 25 -52.54 -20.82 -10.24
CA SER A 25 -53.99 -21.04 -10.27
C SER A 25 -54.51 -21.15 -11.70
N GLY A 26 -53.73 -20.73 -12.70
CA GLY A 26 -54.07 -20.93 -14.10
C GLY A 26 -53.68 -22.33 -14.55
N ARG A 27 -54.60 -23.30 -14.38
CA ARG A 27 -54.53 -24.68 -14.88
C ARG A 27 -53.16 -25.34 -14.73
N VAL A 28 -52.92 -25.92 -13.54
CA VAL A 28 -52.17 -27.18 -13.50
C VAL A 28 -52.81 -28.07 -14.57
N GLY A 29 -52.02 -28.48 -15.58
CA GLY A 29 -52.55 -29.11 -16.78
C GLY A 29 -53.53 -30.24 -16.43
N GLN A 30 -54.57 -30.40 -17.26
CA GLN A 30 -55.70 -31.33 -17.11
C GLN A 30 -55.33 -32.82 -16.95
N ASN A 31 -54.07 -33.16 -16.68
CA ASN A 31 -53.56 -34.51 -16.55
C ASN A 31 -53.05 -34.87 -15.14
N HIS A 32 -53.07 -33.96 -14.15
CA HIS A 32 -52.76 -34.31 -12.75
C HIS A 32 -53.46 -33.38 -11.76
N ASP A 33 -54.72 -33.68 -11.43
CA ASP A 33 -55.45 -33.10 -10.30
C ASP A 33 -54.95 -33.69 -8.95
N ASP A 34 -53.66 -33.52 -8.65
CA ASP A 34 -53.12 -33.75 -7.32
C ASP A 34 -52.99 -32.41 -6.57
N PRO A 35 -53.83 -32.15 -5.55
CA PRO A 35 -53.74 -30.95 -4.73
C PRO A 35 -52.38 -30.80 -4.01
N GLY A 36 -51.62 -31.88 -3.83
CA GLY A 36 -50.25 -31.85 -3.32
C GLY A 36 -49.27 -31.17 -4.29
N ASN A 37 -49.32 -31.53 -5.57
CA ASN A 37 -48.43 -30.98 -6.61
C ASN A 37 -48.67 -29.48 -6.81
N THR A 38 -49.93 -29.04 -6.82
CA THR A 38 -50.30 -27.62 -6.97
C THR A 38 -49.72 -26.74 -5.85
N LYS A 39 -49.73 -27.23 -4.60
CA LYS A 39 -49.17 -26.51 -3.44
C LYS A 39 -47.64 -26.40 -3.53
N VAL A 40 -46.95 -27.47 -3.94
CA VAL A 40 -45.49 -27.48 -4.11
C VAL A 40 -45.05 -26.43 -5.14
N ILE A 41 -45.74 -26.36 -6.28
CA ILE A 41 -45.45 -25.42 -7.34
C ILE A 41 -45.66 -23.95 -6.88
N GLN A 42 -46.73 -23.67 -6.13
CA GLN A 42 -46.99 -22.34 -5.57
C GLN A 42 -45.92 -21.89 -4.57
N ILE A 43 -45.47 -22.79 -3.69
CA ILE A 43 -44.37 -22.52 -2.74
C ILE A 43 -43.07 -22.25 -3.50
N GLY A 44 -42.77 -23.05 -4.53
CA GLY A 44 -41.60 -22.85 -5.40
C GLY A 44 -41.59 -21.49 -6.09
N CYS A 45 -42.74 -21.08 -6.64
CA CYS A 45 -42.92 -19.75 -7.25
C CYS A 45 -42.72 -18.61 -6.23
N GLY A 46 -43.25 -18.75 -5.01
CA GLY A 46 -43.06 -17.79 -3.92
C GLY A 46 -41.59 -17.59 -3.57
N LYS A 47 -40.88 -18.69 -3.31
CA LYS A 47 -39.46 -18.67 -2.94
C LYS A 47 -38.58 -18.09 -4.05
N TRP A 48 -38.90 -18.38 -5.32
CA TRP A 48 -38.18 -17.81 -6.46
C TRP A 48 -38.38 -16.29 -6.54
N ARG A 49 -39.62 -15.80 -6.39
CA ARG A 49 -39.91 -14.35 -6.41
C ARG A 49 -39.19 -13.61 -5.29
N GLU A 50 -39.21 -14.12 -4.07
CA GLU A 50 -38.51 -13.53 -2.93
C GLU A 50 -37.00 -13.46 -3.18
N THR A 51 -36.42 -14.55 -3.69
CA THR A 51 -35.00 -14.60 -4.04
C THR A 51 -34.68 -13.58 -5.14
N ALA A 52 -35.53 -13.46 -6.15
CA ALA A 52 -35.33 -12.53 -7.26
C ALA A 52 -35.42 -11.07 -6.78
N ALA A 53 -36.43 -10.74 -5.96
CA ALA A 53 -36.60 -9.42 -5.37
C ALA A 53 -35.40 -9.02 -4.49
N SER A 54 -34.96 -9.92 -3.60
CA SER A 54 -33.77 -9.68 -2.76
C SER A 54 -32.51 -9.48 -3.60
N PHE A 55 -32.34 -10.27 -4.67
CA PHE A 55 -31.20 -10.13 -5.56
C PHE A 55 -31.22 -8.81 -6.35
N VAL A 56 -32.41 -8.33 -6.74
CA VAL A 56 -32.56 -7.02 -7.39
C VAL A 56 -32.17 -5.89 -6.45
N THR A 57 -32.62 -5.92 -5.20
CA THR A 57 -32.19 -4.94 -4.18
C THR A 57 -30.67 -4.94 -4.01
N TRP A 58 -30.05 -6.13 -3.98
CA TRP A 58 -28.59 -6.22 -3.93
C TRP A 58 -27.93 -5.67 -5.21
N LEU A 59 -28.45 -5.98 -6.41
CA LEU A 59 -27.96 -5.44 -7.68
C LEU A 59 -28.02 -3.90 -7.68
N ASP A 60 -29.09 -3.31 -7.18
CA ASP A 60 -29.26 -1.86 -7.08
C ASP A 60 -28.18 -1.25 -6.17
N SER A 61 -27.95 -1.84 -5.00
CA SER A 61 -26.92 -1.40 -4.05
C SER A 61 -25.50 -1.52 -4.63
N ALA A 62 -25.20 -2.64 -5.27
CA ALA A 62 -23.91 -2.88 -5.90
C ALA A 62 -23.66 -1.95 -7.11
N GLU A 63 -24.70 -1.71 -7.93
CA GLU A 63 -24.61 -0.75 -9.03
C GLU A 63 -24.42 0.68 -8.53
N LYS A 64 -25.11 1.07 -7.46
CA LYS A 64 -24.92 2.38 -6.82
C LYS A 64 -23.50 2.54 -6.30
N THR A 65 -23.02 1.58 -5.52
CA THR A 65 -21.63 1.55 -5.01
C THR A 65 -20.62 1.73 -6.14
N LEU A 66 -20.79 1.00 -7.25
CA LEU A 66 -19.91 1.11 -8.43
C LEU A 66 -20.04 2.43 -9.19
N CYS A 67 -21.18 3.12 -9.11
CA CYS A 67 -21.36 4.44 -9.74
C CYS A 67 -20.79 5.56 -8.88
N ASP A 68 -20.85 5.42 -7.55
CA ASP A 68 -20.34 6.40 -6.59
C ASP A 68 -18.81 6.32 -6.41
N GLN A 69 -18.16 5.29 -6.97
CA GLN A 69 -16.70 5.13 -6.95
C GLN A 69 -16.00 6.30 -7.64
N LYS A 70 -15.25 7.08 -6.84
CA LYS A 70 -14.39 8.17 -7.32
C LYS A 70 -13.15 7.64 -8.04
N GLN A 71 -12.35 8.54 -8.62
CA GLN A 71 -11.05 8.19 -9.18
C GLN A 71 -10.18 7.40 -8.18
N VAL A 72 -9.28 6.57 -8.69
CA VAL A 72 -8.34 5.83 -7.83
C VAL A 72 -7.42 6.84 -7.15
N PRO A 73 -7.31 6.83 -5.80
CA PRO A 73 -6.37 7.69 -5.09
C PRO A 73 -4.93 7.43 -5.53
N THR A 74 -4.04 8.40 -5.35
CA THR A 74 -2.61 8.24 -5.71
C THR A 74 -1.69 8.08 -4.49
N VAL A 75 -2.20 8.36 -3.27
CA VAL A 75 -1.51 8.08 -2.01
C VAL A 75 -1.74 6.62 -1.58
N LEU A 76 -0.65 5.93 -1.19
CA LEU A 76 -0.67 4.49 -0.90
C LEU A 76 -1.69 4.10 0.16
N GLU A 77 -1.75 4.83 1.28
CA GLU A 77 -2.67 4.51 2.38
C GLU A 77 -4.14 4.54 1.92
N ARG A 78 -4.54 5.56 1.17
CA ARG A 78 -5.90 5.65 0.61
C ARG A 78 -6.18 4.58 -0.44
N ILE A 79 -5.18 4.20 -1.24
CA ILE A 79 -5.34 3.07 -2.18
C ILE A 79 -5.62 1.77 -1.41
N LEU A 80 -4.91 1.53 -0.29
CA LEU A 80 -5.13 0.34 0.52
C LEU A 80 -6.55 0.29 1.10
N GLU A 81 -7.07 1.41 1.57
CA GLU A 81 -8.47 1.52 2.03
C GLU A 81 -9.46 1.21 0.89
N GLU A 82 -9.24 1.76 -0.30
CA GLU A 82 -10.10 1.49 -1.46
C GLU A 82 -10.00 0.03 -1.94
N MET A 83 -8.83 -0.60 -1.82
CA MET A 83 -8.66 -2.02 -2.11
C MET A 83 -9.43 -2.91 -1.15
N ASP A 84 -9.51 -2.55 0.14
CA ASP A 84 -10.27 -3.30 1.14
C ASP A 84 -11.79 -3.24 0.88
N LYS A 85 -12.29 -2.04 0.55
CA LYS A 85 -13.68 -1.85 0.10
C LYS A 85 -13.97 -2.66 -1.17
N GLN A 86 -13.03 -2.65 -2.12
CA GLN A 86 -13.17 -3.40 -3.36
C GLN A 86 -13.16 -4.92 -3.12
N ASP A 87 -12.36 -5.42 -2.17
CA ASP A 87 -12.34 -6.84 -1.80
C ASP A 87 -13.68 -7.27 -1.18
N THR A 88 -14.26 -6.43 -0.31
CA THR A 88 -15.60 -6.64 0.23
C THR A 88 -16.65 -6.77 -0.88
N LEU A 89 -16.63 -5.86 -1.86
CA LEU A 89 -17.53 -5.93 -3.01
C LEU A 89 -17.27 -7.16 -3.90
N GLU A 90 -16.01 -7.53 -4.13
CA GLU A 90 -15.64 -8.76 -4.87
C GLU A 90 -16.19 -10.01 -4.15
N ASN A 91 -16.15 -10.06 -2.83
CA ASN A 91 -16.70 -11.15 -2.03
C ASN A 91 -18.24 -11.22 -2.14
N GLU A 92 -18.93 -10.08 -2.13
CA GLU A 92 -20.38 -10.03 -2.37
C GLU A 92 -20.74 -10.50 -3.79
N ILE A 93 -19.99 -10.06 -4.80
CA ILE A 93 -20.13 -10.53 -6.18
C ILE A 93 -19.83 -12.04 -6.29
N ASN A 94 -18.94 -12.58 -5.48
CA ASN A 94 -18.74 -14.03 -5.48
C ASN A 94 -19.94 -14.78 -4.89
N ARG A 95 -20.56 -14.25 -3.82
CA ARG A 95 -21.79 -14.82 -3.23
C ARG A 95 -22.96 -14.77 -4.20
N GLY A 96 -23.16 -13.64 -4.88
CA GLY A 96 -24.26 -13.47 -5.83
C GLY A 96 -24.19 -14.41 -7.06
N LYS A 97 -23.03 -14.99 -7.37
CA LYS A 97 -22.89 -16.03 -8.41
C LYS A 97 -23.80 -17.23 -8.12
N SER A 98 -23.81 -17.68 -6.87
CA SER A 98 -24.66 -18.81 -6.43
C SER A 98 -26.16 -18.47 -6.53
N VAL A 99 -26.52 -17.23 -6.19
CA VAL A 99 -27.89 -16.72 -6.26
C VAL A 99 -28.36 -16.62 -7.71
N MET A 100 -27.55 -16.07 -8.61
CA MET A 100 -27.85 -15.97 -10.04
C MET A 100 -28.02 -17.35 -10.68
N ASN A 101 -27.17 -18.32 -10.33
CA ASN A 101 -27.30 -19.70 -10.82
C ASN A 101 -28.59 -20.35 -10.31
N ARG A 102 -28.90 -20.21 -9.01
CA ARG A 102 -30.14 -20.73 -8.41
C ARG A 102 -31.37 -20.12 -9.07
N LEU A 103 -31.41 -18.81 -9.26
CA LEU A 103 -32.50 -18.11 -9.95
C LEU A 103 -32.68 -18.59 -11.38
N GLY A 104 -31.58 -18.90 -12.08
CA GLY A 104 -31.60 -19.48 -13.42
C GLY A 104 -32.22 -20.88 -13.44
N VAL A 105 -31.71 -21.81 -12.61
CA VAL A 105 -32.19 -23.20 -12.56
C VAL A 105 -33.65 -23.27 -12.11
N GLN A 106 -33.98 -22.60 -11.00
CA GLN A 106 -35.35 -22.56 -10.49
C GLN A 106 -36.29 -21.87 -11.48
N GLY A 107 -35.82 -20.83 -12.17
CA GLY A 107 -36.57 -20.19 -13.24
C GLY A 107 -36.90 -21.14 -14.40
N THR A 108 -35.97 -22.03 -14.78
CA THR A 108 -36.20 -23.07 -15.79
C THR A 108 -37.17 -24.15 -15.29
N ILE A 109 -37.05 -24.60 -14.04
CA ILE A 109 -37.97 -25.60 -13.47
C ILE A 109 -39.40 -25.04 -13.40
N LEU A 110 -39.56 -23.81 -12.93
CA LEU A 110 -40.86 -23.14 -12.89
C LEU A 110 -41.40 -22.89 -14.30
N TYR A 111 -40.53 -22.61 -15.27
CA TYR A 111 -40.84 -22.56 -16.69
C TYR A 111 -41.49 -23.87 -17.18
N ASP A 112 -40.86 -25.01 -16.90
CA ASP A 112 -41.34 -26.32 -17.36
C ASP A 112 -42.63 -26.78 -16.63
N GLN A 113 -42.80 -26.38 -15.37
CA GLN A 113 -43.86 -26.90 -14.49
C GLN A 113 -45.11 -26.01 -14.39
N CYS A 114 -45.01 -24.69 -14.59
CA CYS A 114 -46.07 -23.73 -14.21
C CYS A 114 -46.70 -22.97 -15.36
N PHE A 115 -46.00 -22.85 -16.50
CA PHE A 115 -46.36 -21.88 -17.54
C PHE A 115 -46.54 -22.58 -18.88
N GLN A 116 -47.73 -23.12 -19.10
CA GLN A 116 -48.15 -23.64 -20.41
C GLN A 116 -48.72 -22.54 -21.33
N ASN A 117 -48.95 -21.32 -20.80
CA ASN A 117 -49.43 -20.14 -21.54
C ASN A 117 -48.32 -19.09 -21.76
N ASP A 118 -48.30 -18.45 -22.93
CA ASP A 118 -47.15 -17.70 -23.49
C ASP A 118 -46.76 -16.38 -22.79
N ASP A 119 -47.69 -15.66 -22.16
CA ASP A 119 -47.42 -14.29 -21.66
C ASP A 119 -46.60 -14.26 -20.36
N ASN A 120 -46.97 -15.08 -19.36
CA ASN A 120 -46.22 -15.18 -18.10
C ASN A 120 -44.83 -15.81 -18.31
N LEU A 121 -44.73 -16.65 -19.34
CA LEU A 121 -43.52 -17.27 -19.82
C LEU A 121 -42.49 -16.22 -20.29
N ALA A 122 -42.91 -15.29 -21.15
CA ALA A 122 -42.03 -14.24 -21.66
C ALA A 122 -41.43 -13.41 -20.51
N LEU A 123 -42.24 -13.10 -19.48
CA LEU A 123 -41.83 -12.28 -18.33
C LEU A 123 -40.72 -12.94 -17.48
N VAL A 124 -40.81 -14.24 -17.19
CA VAL A 124 -39.79 -14.95 -16.38
C VAL A 124 -38.46 -15.04 -17.13
N LYS A 125 -38.51 -15.39 -18.43
CA LYS A 125 -37.33 -15.45 -19.30
C LYS A 125 -36.65 -14.08 -19.40
N ASP A 126 -37.44 -13.02 -19.60
CA ASP A 126 -36.92 -11.66 -19.67
C ASP A 126 -36.33 -11.17 -18.36
N LEU A 127 -36.97 -11.46 -17.22
CA LEU A 127 -36.43 -11.12 -15.92
C LEU A 127 -35.04 -11.77 -15.72
N ILE A 128 -34.92 -13.08 -15.95
CA ILE A 128 -33.63 -13.79 -15.82
C ILE A 128 -32.57 -13.21 -16.77
N ARG A 129 -32.96 -12.88 -18.01
CA ARG A 129 -32.09 -12.25 -19.00
C ARG A 129 -31.58 -10.90 -18.49
N VAL A 130 -32.44 -10.04 -17.97
CA VAL A 130 -32.05 -8.72 -17.43
C VAL A 130 -31.18 -8.87 -16.19
N LEU A 131 -31.50 -9.77 -15.25
CA LEU A 131 -30.68 -10.04 -14.07
C LEU A 131 -29.26 -10.48 -14.48
N LYS A 132 -29.15 -11.42 -15.43
CA LYS A 132 -27.85 -11.85 -15.98
C LYS A 132 -27.08 -10.70 -16.62
N MET A 133 -27.75 -9.83 -17.38
CA MET A 133 -27.10 -8.67 -18.00
C MET A 133 -26.56 -7.69 -16.97
N ARG A 134 -27.37 -7.31 -15.96
CA ARG A 134 -26.96 -6.41 -14.87
C ARG A 134 -25.79 -7.00 -14.07
N TRP A 135 -25.90 -8.28 -13.71
CA TRP A 135 -24.85 -9.03 -13.05
C TRP A 135 -23.51 -9.01 -13.82
N LYS A 136 -23.54 -9.33 -15.12
CA LYS A 136 -22.34 -9.27 -15.98
C LYS A 136 -21.73 -7.87 -16.03
N ARG A 137 -22.56 -6.83 -16.05
CA ARG A 137 -22.11 -5.43 -16.02
C ARG A 137 -21.41 -5.08 -14.71
N ILE A 138 -21.96 -5.49 -13.57
CA ILE A 138 -21.34 -5.33 -12.24
C ILE A 138 -19.97 -6.01 -12.20
N ILE A 139 -19.88 -7.28 -12.63
CA ILE A 139 -18.60 -8.00 -12.70
C ILE A 139 -17.59 -7.26 -13.56
N SER A 140 -18.00 -6.81 -14.75
CA SER A 140 -17.11 -6.11 -15.68
C SER A 140 -16.59 -4.79 -15.08
N LYS A 141 -17.45 -3.98 -14.48
CA LYS A 141 -17.07 -2.74 -13.79
C LYS A 141 -16.16 -3.00 -12.59
N SER A 142 -16.52 -3.96 -11.73
CA SER A 142 -15.72 -4.37 -10.58
C SER A 142 -14.31 -4.80 -10.99
N ARG A 143 -14.18 -5.67 -12.01
CA ARG A 143 -12.87 -6.08 -12.57
C ARG A 143 -12.05 -4.92 -13.12
N LYS A 144 -12.70 -3.93 -13.76
CA LYS A 144 -12.01 -2.71 -14.22
C LYS A 144 -11.48 -1.90 -13.03
N ARG A 145 -12.28 -1.71 -11.98
CA ARG A 145 -11.85 -1.03 -10.74
C ARG A 145 -10.68 -1.74 -10.08
N SER A 146 -10.75 -3.06 -9.91
CA SER A 146 -9.67 -3.84 -9.28
C SER A 146 -8.34 -3.73 -10.03
N ARG A 147 -8.36 -3.75 -11.37
CA ARG A 147 -7.14 -3.55 -12.18
C ARG A 147 -6.58 -2.13 -12.04
N ALA A 148 -7.45 -1.13 -11.99
CA ALA A 148 -7.03 0.26 -11.79
C ALA A 148 -6.40 0.44 -10.40
N LEU A 149 -6.98 -0.15 -9.35
CA LEU A 149 -6.44 -0.14 -7.99
C LEU A 149 -5.09 -0.87 -7.89
N ASP A 150 -4.95 -2.04 -8.50
CA ASP A 150 -3.67 -2.77 -8.54
C ASP A 150 -2.56 -1.98 -9.25
N THR A 151 -2.90 -1.33 -10.37
CA THR A 151 -1.95 -0.47 -11.09
C THR A 151 -1.56 0.75 -10.26
N GLY A 152 -2.53 1.40 -9.61
CA GLY A 152 -2.29 2.52 -8.70
C GLY A 152 -1.41 2.12 -7.52
N TYR A 153 -1.73 1.00 -6.88
CA TYR A 153 -0.99 0.43 -5.75
C TYR A 153 0.48 0.21 -6.10
N LYS A 154 0.77 -0.44 -7.23
CA LYS A 154 2.14 -0.69 -7.67
C LYS A 154 2.94 0.61 -7.83
N LYS A 155 2.33 1.63 -8.43
CA LYS A 155 2.99 2.93 -8.63
C LYS A 155 3.23 3.67 -7.31
N ALA A 156 2.20 3.77 -6.46
CA ALA A 156 2.30 4.44 -5.17
C ALA A 156 3.29 3.73 -4.23
N CYS A 157 3.23 2.40 -4.16
CA CYS A 157 4.14 1.58 -3.36
C CYS A 157 5.60 1.72 -3.82
N ASN A 158 5.84 1.69 -5.13
CA ASN A 158 7.19 1.90 -5.67
C ASN A 158 7.73 3.30 -5.34
N TYR A 159 6.91 4.34 -5.49
CA TYR A 159 7.29 5.70 -5.13
C TYR A 159 7.61 5.81 -3.64
N GLU A 160 6.70 5.38 -2.76
CA GLU A 160 6.85 5.51 -1.32
C GLU A 160 8.06 4.71 -0.79
N ASN A 161 8.30 3.51 -1.30
CA ASN A 161 9.48 2.72 -0.93
C ASN A 161 10.78 3.38 -1.40
N SER A 162 10.81 3.88 -2.64
CA SER A 162 12.00 4.56 -3.17
C SER A 162 12.27 5.87 -2.43
N TRP A 163 11.22 6.62 -2.12
CA TRP A 163 11.26 7.83 -1.31
C TRP A 163 11.80 7.54 0.09
N LYS A 164 11.22 6.56 0.82
CA LYS A 164 11.68 6.18 2.17
C LYS A 164 13.14 5.75 2.18
N THR A 165 13.55 4.96 1.18
CA THR A 165 14.92 4.49 1.05
C THR A 165 15.89 5.65 0.86
N LEU A 166 15.54 6.61 0.01
CA LEU A 166 16.39 7.76 -0.28
C LEU A 166 16.44 8.76 0.88
N VAL A 167 15.30 9.03 1.54
CA VAL A 167 15.22 9.87 2.74
C VAL A 167 16.09 9.29 3.85
N SER A 168 15.95 8.00 4.16
CA SER A 168 16.76 7.32 5.20
C SER A 168 18.26 7.39 4.89
N TRP A 169 18.63 7.21 3.61
CA TRP A 169 20.02 7.35 3.19
C TRP A 169 20.53 8.79 3.35
N LEU A 170 19.75 9.81 2.93
CA LEU A 170 20.10 11.23 3.07
C LEU A 170 20.26 11.64 4.53
N GLU A 171 19.36 11.22 5.42
CA GLU A 171 19.46 11.46 6.86
C GLU A 171 20.73 10.81 7.46
N GLY A 172 21.13 9.65 6.95
CA GLY A 172 22.37 8.99 7.34
C GLY A 172 23.62 9.77 6.91
N GLU A 173 23.66 10.23 5.66
CA GLU A 173 24.75 11.06 5.14
C GLU A 173 24.82 12.42 5.81
N GLU A 174 23.67 13.03 6.12
CA GLU A 174 23.60 14.27 6.88
C GLU A 174 24.28 14.13 8.25
N ARG A 175 23.93 13.07 8.99
CA ARG A 175 24.56 12.75 10.28
C ARG A 175 26.07 12.49 10.15
N ALA A 176 26.50 11.83 9.08
CA ALA A 176 27.91 11.60 8.81
C ALA A 176 28.66 12.92 8.54
N LEU A 177 28.07 13.84 7.76
CA LEU A 177 28.63 15.16 7.50
C LEU A 177 28.70 16.02 8.78
N ASP A 178 27.70 15.92 9.65
CA ASP A 178 27.69 16.60 10.95
C ASP A 178 28.75 16.03 11.90
N TYR A 179 29.03 14.72 11.84
CA TYR A 179 30.14 14.11 12.57
C TYR A 179 31.49 14.57 12.04
N LEU A 180 31.68 14.57 10.71
CA LEU A 180 32.89 15.10 10.06
C LEU A 180 33.10 16.58 10.44
N ALA A 181 32.03 17.33 10.69
CA ALA A 181 32.09 18.71 11.18
C ALA A 181 32.79 18.86 12.52
N LYS A 182 32.34 18.08 13.48
CA LYS A 182 32.90 18.09 14.82
C LYS A 182 34.36 17.65 14.80
N GLN A 183 34.69 16.64 13.99
CA GLN A 183 36.07 16.15 13.83
C GLN A 183 36.99 17.18 13.16
N THR A 184 36.51 17.90 12.13
CA THR A 184 37.29 18.94 11.45
C THR A 184 37.62 20.09 12.40
N SER A 185 36.64 20.51 13.20
CA SER A 185 36.79 21.66 14.11
C SER A 185 37.70 21.36 15.32
N SER A 186 37.85 20.09 15.69
CA SER A 186 38.63 19.66 16.86
C SER A 186 40.03 19.14 16.52
N SER A 187 40.38 19.02 15.25
CA SER A 187 41.64 18.41 14.81
C SER A 187 42.65 19.45 14.34
N SER A 188 43.80 19.54 15.01
CA SER A 188 44.99 20.28 14.54
C SER A 188 46.00 19.40 13.82
N ASN A 189 45.85 18.06 13.86
CA ASN A 189 46.78 17.13 13.25
C ASN A 189 46.57 17.03 11.72
N ARG A 190 47.60 17.37 10.95
CA ARG A 190 47.63 17.35 9.48
C ARG A 190 47.20 16.01 8.88
N LYS A 191 47.75 14.88 9.36
CA LYS A 191 47.42 13.53 8.86
C LYS A 191 45.96 13.17 9.11
N LYS A 192 45.41 13.57 10.27
CA LYS A 192 44.00 13.36 10.60
C LYS A 192 43.09 14.19 9.67
N LEU A 193 43.47 15.45 9.39
CA LEU A 193 42.73 16.31 8.44
C LEU A 193 42.75 15.75 7.01
N GLU A 194 43.88 15.22 6.54
CA GLU A 194 43.99 14.55 5.23
C GLU A 194 43.07 13.32 5.14
N SER A 195 43.02 12.50 6.20
CA SER A 195 42.10 11.36 6.29
C SER A 195 40.63 11.80 6.25
N LEU A 196 40.26 12.86 6.98
CA LEU A 196 38.92 13.44 6.94
C LEU A 196 38.57 13.96 5.54
N ASN A 197 39.52 14.57 4.83
CA ASN A 197 39.33 15.04 3.45
C ASN A 197 39.11 13.87 2.48
N ALA A 198 39.88 12.79 2.62
CA ALA A 198 39.66 11.57 1.84
C ALA A 198 38.27 10.95 2.08
N ASN A 199 37.80 10.96 3.34
CA ASN A 199 36.45 10.52 3.68
C ASN A 199 35.36 11.41 3.08
N LEU A 200 35.51 12.74 3.16
CA LEU A 200 34.59 13.68 2.51
C LEU A 200 34.54 13.48 0.99
N ALA A 201 35.68 13.23 0.35
CA ALA A 201 35.74 12.95 -1.08
C ALA A 201 35.01 11.65 -1.46
N LYS A 202 34.95 10.66 -0.57
CA LYS A 202 34.11 9.46 -0.74
C LYS A 202 32.64 9.81 -0.60
N THR A 203 32.24 10.52 0.45
CA THR A 203 30.84 10.97 0.65
C THR A 203 30.33 11.78 -0.54
N LYS A 204 31.11 12.74 -1.06
CA LYS A 204 30.75 13.53 -2.25
C LYS A 204 30.55 12.67 -3.49
N ARG A 205 31.38 11.63 -3.69
CA ARG A 205 31.21 10.66 -4.76
C ARG A 205 29.91 9.86 -4.60
N CYS A 206 29.60 9.41 -3.38
CA CYS A 206 28.34 8.71 -3.09
C CYS A 206 27.11 9.58 -3.36
N ILE A 207 27.12 10.85 -2.93
CA ILE A 207 26.05 11.82 -3.23
C ILE A 207 25.86 11.99 -4.73
N LYS A 208 26.95 12.18 -5.49
CA LYS A 208 26.87 12.29 -6.94
C LYS A 208 26.28 11.02 -7.59
N ALA A 209 26.67 9.84 -7.10
CA ALA A 209 26.15 8.56 -7.60
C ALA A 209 24.64 8.37 -7.31
N LYS A 210 24.12 8.94 -6.21
CA LYS A 210 22.69 8.88 -5.87
C LYS A 210 21.80 9.81 -6.68
N LYS A 211 22.36 10.75 -7.46
CA LYS A 211 21.58 11.75 -8.22
C LYS A 211 20.56 11.11 -9.17
N GLY A 212 20.93 10.05 -9.90
CA GLY A 212 19.98 9.36 -10.78
C GLY A 212 18.80 8.71 -10.04
N GLN A 213 19.02 8.21 -8.82
CA GLN A 213 17.93 7.68 -7.99
C GLN A 213 17.02 8.81 -7.49
N TYR A 214 17.60 9.94 -7.08
CA TYR A 214 16.83 11.13 -6.71
C TYR A 214 15.94 11.61 -7.86
N ASP A 215 16.49 11.77 -9.06
CA ASP A 215 15.75 12.24 -10.23
C ASP A 215 14.60 11.28 -10.60
N SER A 216 14.84 9.97 -10.50
CA SER A 216 13.80 8.95 -10.70
C SER A 216 12.67 9.02 -9.68
N VAL A 217 13.00 9.24 -8.39
CA VAL A 217 11.99 9.42 -7.33
C VAL A 217 11.18 10.71 -7.55
N VAL A 218 11.83 11.81 -7.92
CA VAL A 218 11.15 13.08 -8.24
C VAL A 218 10.22 12.91 -9.45
N CYS A 219 10.69 12.28 -10.52
CA CYS A 219 9.90 12.01 -11.71
C CYS A 219 8.66 11.14 -11.40
N SER A 220 8.84 10.05 -10.66
CA SER A 220 7.72 9.18 -10.26
C SER A 220 6.72 9.88 -9.33
N GLY A 221 7.19 10.74 -8.42
CA GLY A 221 6.33 11.58 -7.58
C GLY A 221 5.49 12.57 -8.40
N ASN A 222 6.09 13.22 -9.39
CA ASN A 222 5.37 14.14 -10.29
C ASN A 222 4.33 13.40 -11.15
N ALA A 223 4.66 12.21 -11.67
CA ALA A 223 3.72 11.40 -12.43
C ALA A 223 2.51 10.93 -11.59
N LEU A 224 2.67 10.76 -10.26
CA LEU A 224 1.56 10.50 -9.34
C LEU A 224 0.74 11.76 -9.07
N ARG A 225 1.38 12.92 -8.96
CA ARG A 225 0.71 14.21 -8.75
C ARG A 225 -0.17 14.64 -9.92
N GLU A 226 0.24 14.37 -11.16
CA GLU A 226 -0.56 14.66 -12.37
C GLU A 226 -1.94 14.00 -12.36
N LYS A 227 -2.10 12.89 -11.62
CA LYS A 227 -3.35 12.10 -11.54
C LYS A 227 -4.01 12.20 -10.17
N ALA A 228 -3.48 13.05 -9.29
CA ALA A 228 -3.91 13.16 -7.92
C ALA A 228 -5.22 13.94 -7.79
N SER A 229 -5.99 13.60 -6.77
CA SER A 229 -6.99 14.52 -6.22
C SER A 229 -6.29 15.70 -5.53
N LYS A 230 -7.02 16.78 -5.20
CA LYS A 230 -6.44 17.92 -4.45
C LYS A 230 -5.87 17.46 -3.10
N GLU A 231 -6.55 16.53 -2.45
CA GLU A 231 -6.15 15.97 -1.16
C GLU A 231 -4.93 15.04 -1.29
N ASP A 232 -4.78 14.31 -2.39
CA ASP A 232 -3.59 13.51 -2.71
C ASP A 232 -2.40 14.37 -3.10
N GLU A 233 -2.64 15.44 -3.86
CA GLU A 233 -1.58 16.32 -4.32
C GLU A 233 -0.88 17.00 -3.14
N SER A 234 -1.64 17.46 -2.14
CA SER A 234 -1.05 18.07 -0.95
C SER A 234 -0.10 17.12 -0.22
N GLU A 235 -0.43 15.84 -0.11
CA GLU A 235 0.39 14.87 0.62
C GLU A 235 1.64 14.48 -0.17
N LEU A 236 1.47 14.20 -1.47
CA LEU A 236 2.60 13.94 -2.37
C LEU A 236 3.57 15.12 -2.46
N LYS A 237 3.04 16.35 -2.40
CA LYS A 237 3.86 17.57 -2.36
C LYS A 237 4.71 17.63 -1.09
N LYS A 238 4.14 17.38 0.09
CA LYS A 238 4.93 17.34 1.35
C LYS A 238 6.07 16.34 1.27
N MET A 239 5.81 15.14 0.74
CA MET A 239 6.84 14.12 0.55
C MET A 239 7.95 14.62 -0.40
N ALA A 240 7.57 15.21 -1.53
CA ALA A 240 8.52 15.77 -2.49
C ALA A 240 9.36 16.90 -1.87
N ASP A 241 8.72 17.85 -1.18
CA ASP A 241 9.36 18.98 -0.52
C ASP A 241 10.36 18.52 0.54
N GLN A 242 10.00 17.53 1.37
CA GLN A 242 10.92 16.94 2.36
C GLN A 242 12.16 16.34 1.69
N LEU A 243 11.97 15.57 0.61
CA LEU A 243 13.07 14.94 -0.10
C LEU A 243 14.01 15.99 -0.73
N GLU A 244 13.45 17.02 -1.35
CA GLU A 244 14.21 18.12 -1.95
C GLU A 244 15.00 18.91 -0.90
N GLN A 245 14.37 19.23 0.23
CA GLN A 245 15.03 19.92 1.35
C GLN A 245 16.23 19.11 1.88
N LEU A 246 16.06 17.81 2.12
CA LEU A 246 17.14 16.94 2.58
C LEU A 246 18.27 16.83 1.54
N TRP A 247 17.93 16.66 0.27
CA TRP A 247 18.90 16.60 -0.81
C TRP A 247 19.76 17.87 -0.88
N ASN A 248 19.11 19.04 -0.84
CA ASN A 248 19.78 20.34 -0.87
C ASN A 248 20.63 20.57 0.39
N THR A 249 20.14 20.15 1.55
CA THR A 249 20.87 20.25 2.83
C THR A 249 22.15 19.42 2.81
N VAL A 250 22.08 18.15 2.41
CA VAL A 250 23.25 17.26 2.30
C VAL A 250 24.26 17.81 1.30
N CYS A 251 23.81 18.26 0.13
CA CYS A 251 24.69 18.87 -0.87
C CYS A 251 25.40 20.13 -0.34
N SER A 252 24.67 20.98 0.39
CA SER A 252 25.20 22.23 0.96
C SER A 252 26.19 21.96 2.09
N LYS A 253 25.85 21.04 3.01
CA LYS A 253 26.73 20.60 4.10
C LYS A 253 28.04 19.99 3.56
N ALA A 254 27.97 19.17 2.52
CA ALA A 254 29.17 18.59 1.90
C ALA A 254 30.08 19.65 1.27
N LYS A 255 29.51 20.69 0.64
CA LYS A 255 30.27 21.82 0.09
C LYS A 255 30.90 22.67 1.19
N ALA A 256 30.15 22.98 2.26
CA ALA A 256 30.66 23.73 3.40
C ALA A 256 31.81 22.99 4.10
N ARG A 257 31.65 21.68 4.33
CA ARG A 257 32.68 20.81 4.93
C ARG A 257 33.96 20.77 4.12
N GLN A 258 33.87 20.82 2.79
CA GLN A 258 35.06 20.89 1.93
C GLN A 258 35.82 22.20 2.20
N LYS A 259 35.11 23.34 2.14
CA LYS A 259 35.72 24.65 2.40
C LYS A 259 36.37 24.73 3.79
N ASP A 260 35.73 24.14 4.80
CA ASP A 260 36.29 24.09 6.16
C ASP A 260 37.60 23.28 6.21
N LEU A 261 37.64 22.11 5.57
CA LEU A 261 38.83 21.25 5.55
C LEU A 261 39.96 21.89 4.75
N ASP A 262 39.67 22.49 3.60
CA ASP A 262 40.66 23.17 2.76
C ASP A 262 41.31 24.31 3.55
N LYS A 263 40.50 25.14 4.24
CA LYS A 263 41.00 26.20 5.14
C LYS A 263 41.87 25.67 6.28
N CYS A 264 41.53 24.52 6.87
CA CYS A 264 42.34 23.92 7.93
C CYS A 264 43.66 23.35 7.41
N LEU A 265 43.70 22.88 6.16
CA LEU A 265 44.88 22.32 5.50
C LEU A 265 45.83 23.39 4.93
N GLU A 266 45.31 24.57 4.56
CA GLU A 266 46.11 25.71 4.06
C GLU A 266 46.89 26.45 5.15
N LYS A 267 46.52 26.31 6.44
CA LYS A 267 47.23 26.98 7.54
C LYS A 267 48.71 26.55 7.54
N PRO A 268 49.68 27.49 7.43
CA PRO A 268 51.09 27.15 7.42
C PRO A 268 51.46 26.37 8.68
N THR A 269 52.05 25.18 8.50
CA THR A 269 52.78 24.49 9.55
C THR A 269 54.04 25.30 9.81
N ASP A 270 54.01 26.20 10.80
CA ASP A 270 55.20 26.81 11.35
C ASP A 270 55.96 25.76 12.18
N GLU A 271 56.56 24.79 11.49
CA GLU A 271 57.60 23.91 12.04
C GLU A 271 58.82 24.00 11.14
N SER A 272 59.61 25.04 11.37
CA SER A 272 61.04 25.01 11.08
C SER A 272 61.81 25.61 12.26
N PRO A 273 62.39 24.80 13.16
CA PRO A 273 63.54 25.23 13.91
C PRO A 273 64.78 24.98 13.05
N ARG A 274 65.31 26.09 12.54
CA ARG A 274 66.69 26.34 12.14
C ARG A 274 67.69 25.22 12.46
N SER A 275 68.45 24.85 11.43
CA SER A 275 69.80 24.31 11.55
C SER A 275 70.62 25.06 12.62
N SER A 276 70.95 24.38 13.71
CA SER A 276 71.96 24.84 14.68
C SER A 276 73.37 24.60 14.10
N PRO A 277 74.30 25.57 14.16
CA PRO A 277 75.68 25.37 13.70
C PRO A 277 76.48 24.51 14.69
N GLN A 278 77.31 23.62 14.14
CA GLN A 278 78.31 22.82 14.86
C GLN A 278 79.23 23.69 15.74
N ARG A 279 79.47 23.24 16.98
CA ARG A 279 80.70 23.55 17.72
C ARG A 279 81.29 22.26 18.28
N ARG A 280 82.57 22.04 17.97
CA ARG A 280 83.41 20.89 18.36
C ARG A 280 84.24 21.26 19.60
N SER A 281 84.66 20.22 20.33
CA SER A 281 85.81 20.15 21.29
C SER A 281 85.47 20.53 22.75
N THR A 282 85.83 19.81 23.84
CA THR A 282 86.80 18.72 24.16
C THR A 282 86.42 17.98 25.47
N SER A 283 87.03 16.80 25.69
CA SER A 283 87.04 15.91 26.88
C SER A 283 87.16 16.53 28.28
N ALA A 284 86.56 15.88 29.29
CA ALA A 284 87.21 15.07 30.34
C ALA A 284 86.37 14.99 31.64
N GLU A 285 86.18 13.77 32.16
CA GLU A 285 85.74 13.40 33.52
C GLU A 285 86.95 13.41 34.51
N PRO A 286 86.86 13.02 35.82
CA PRO A 286 85.71 12.79 36.73
C PRO A 286 85.92 13.36 38.17
N THR A 287 84.94 13.21 39.08
CA THR A 287 85.05 12.47 40.39
C THR A 287 84.15 12.96 41.55
N PHE A 288 83.65 11.94 42.28
CA PHE A 288 83.34 11.84 43.72
C PHE A 288 82.12 12.54 44.37
N GLY A 289 81.15 11.71 44.79
CA GLY A 289 80.97 11.43 46.22
C GLY A 289 79.75 12.02 46.96
N SER A 290 78.91 11.09 47.44
CA SER A 290 78.19 11.09 48.74
C SER A 290 76.67 11.36 48.75
N ASP A 291 75.93 10.25 48.90
CA ASP A 291 74.69 10.07 49.68
C ASP A 291 74.84 10.56 51.16
N PRO A 292 73.79 10.67 52.03
CA PRO A 292 72.57 9.82 52.03
C PRO A 292 71.23 10.40 52.61
N LYS A 293 70.19 9.54 52.51
CA LYS A 293 69.15 9.21 53.54
C LYS A 293 67.93 10.16 53.72
N ARG A 294 66.73 9.62 53.45
CA ARG A 294 65.81 8.95 54.44
C ARG A 294 64.31 9.20 54.14
N SER A 295 63.59 8.15 53.76
CA SER A 295 62.12 8.00 53.95
C SER A 295 61.87 7.57 55.43
N PRO A 296 60.65 7.69 56.02
CA PRO A 296 59.46 6.95 55.53
C PRO A 296 58.08 7.61 55.77
N SER A 297 57.04 7.07 55.10
CA SER A 297 55.62 7.20 55.45
C SER A 297 55.32 6.70 56.88
N PRO A 298 54.11 7.01 57.40
CA PRO A 298 53.16 5.91 57.61
C PRO A 298 51.68 6.26 57.34
N GLU A 299 50.87 5.20 57.39
CA GLU A 299 49.47 5.04 57.02
C GLU A 299 48.41 5.63 57.99
N ALA A 300 47.19 5.75 57.42
CA ALA A 300 45.86 5.47 57.99
C ALA A 300 45.19 6.45 58.99
N ARG A 301 43.97 6.93 58.64
CA ARG A 301 42.67 6.40 59.13
C ARG A 301 41.46 7.22 58.65
N LYS A 302 40.30 6.55 58.74
CA LYS A 302 38.92 6.83 58.27
C LYS A 302 38.17 7.94 59.03
N SER A 303 37.17 8.54 58.36
CA SER A 303 35.76 8.79 58.83
C SER A 303 34.99 9.47 57.67
N SER A 304 34.01 8.83 57.03
CA SER A 304 32.55 8.89 57.32
C SER A 304 32.00 10.31 57.50
N ASP A 305 31.07 10.72 56.64
CA ASP A 305 29.72 11.16 57.04
C ASP A 305 28.75 11.25 55.85
N GLN A 306 27.50 10.90 56.15
CA GLN A 306 26.31 10.79 55.31
C GLN A 306 25.70 12.15 54.94
N GLU A 307 24.95 12.22 53.83
CA GLU A 307 23.48 12.40 53.82
C GLU A 307 22.92 12.71 52.41
N ASP A 308 22.08 11.78 51.94
CA ASP A 308 20.75 11.96 51.32
C ASP A 308 20.39 13.26 50.58
N ASN A 309 19.99 13.14 49.30
CA ASN A 309 18.57 13.36 48.98
C ASN A 309 18.14 12.75 47.64
N GLU A 310 17.08 11.94 47.78
CA GLU A 310 16.22 11.26 46.84
C GLU A 310 15.53 12.20 45.83
N LYS A 311 15.40 11.75 44.57
CA LYS A 311 14.27 12.10 43.69
C LYS A 311 14.06 11.05 42.59
N HIS A 312 13.49 9.91 42.96
CA HIS A 312 12.64 9.15 42.05
C HIS A 312 11.31 9.88 41.82
N ARG A 313 10.84 9.93 40.56
CA ARG A 313 9.81 9.02 40.03
C ARG A 313 9.17 9.59 38.75
N ARG A 314 8.81 8.64 37.87
CA ARG A 314 7.81 8.68 36.77
C ARG A 314 8.36 8.94 35.36
N ARG A 315 8.48 7.85 34.60
CA ARG A 315 7.92 7.77 33.24
C ARG A 315 7.58 6.32 32.90
N SER A 316 6.33 5.95 33.19
CA SER A 316 5.67 4.79 32.61
C SER A 316 5.04 5.18 31.28
N SER A 317 5.08 4.24 30.33
CA SER A 317 4.05 3.99 29.32
C SER A 317 3.75 5.08 28.29
N THR A 318 4.32 4.92 27.08
CA THR A 318 3.64 5.11 25.78
C THR A 318 4.55 4.64 24.64
N ARG A 319 4.75 3.33 24.46
CA ARG A 319 5.34 2.76 23.22
C ARG A 319 4.73 1.42 22.79
N LEU A 320 3.51 1.12 23.24
CA LEU A 320 2.79 -0.08 22.83
C LEU A 320 1.43 0.32 22.24
N SER A 321 1.44 0.84 21.02
CA SER A 321 0.23 0.94 20.17
C SER A 321 0.55 1.09 18.68
N SER A 322 1.75 1.58 18.35
CA SER A 322 2.14 1.80 16.94
C SER A 322 2.64 0.53 16.22
N ASP A 323 3.16 -0.46 16.95
CA ASP A 323 3.70 -1.69 16.35
C ASP A 323 2.63 -2.76 16.08
N SER A 324 1.53 -2.80 16.85
CA SER A 324 0.45 -3.77 16.62
C SER A 324 -0.29 -3.54 15.30
N ASN A 325 -0.37 -2.28 14.85
CA ASN A 325 -0.98 -1.93 13.57
C ASN A 325 -0.04 -2.19 12.38
N ARG A 326 1.27 -2.19 12.60
CA ARG A 326 2.31 -2.46 11.59
C ARG A 326 2.43 -3.96 11.29
N GLU A 327 2.29 -4.81 12.30
CA GLU A 327 2.32 -6.27 12.18
C GLU A 327 1.09 -6.83 11.42
N LYS A 328 -0.11 -6.28 11.68
CA LYS A 328 -1.34 -6.64 10.94
C LYS A 328 -1.30 -6.18 9.47
N ARG A 329 -0.70 -5.02 9.19
CA ARG A 329 -0.53 -4.47 7.83
C ARG A 329 0.50 -5.28 7.01
N LYS A 330 1.61 -5.75 7.62
CA LYS A 330 2.59 -6.64 6.95
C LYS A 330 2.06 -8.04 6.63
N ARG A 331 1.25 -8.62 7.52
CA ARG A 331 0.62 -9.94 7.25
C ARG A 331 -0.38 -9.89 6.08
N SER A 332 -1.07 -8.76 5.87
CA SER A 332 -1.94 -8.56 4.71
C SER A 332 -1.18 -8.37 3.39
N SER A 333 0.05 -7.81 3.43
CA SER A 333 0.88 -7.65 2.23
C SER A 333 1.60 -8.92 1.80
N ASP A 334 2.06 -9.76 2.74
CA ASP A 334 2.75 -11.02 2.39
C ASP A 334 1.78 -12.16 2.06
N SER A 335 0.58 -12.21 2.65
CA SER A 335 -0.43 -13.22 2.30
C SER A 335 -1.01 -13.03 0.88
N ARG A 336 -0.85 -11.83 0.29
CA ARG A 336 -1.29 -11.50 -1.08
C ARG A 336 -0.27 -11.84 -2.17
N LYS A 337 0.98 -12.20 -1.83
CA LYS A 337 1.95 -12.73 -2.82
C LYS A 337 1.69 -14.18 -3.24
N GLY A 338 0.81 -14.90 -2.53
CA GLY A 338 0.50 -16.31 -2.80
C GLY A 338 -0.93 -16.62 -3.26
N SER A 339 -1.77 -15.62 -3.48
CA SER A 339 -3.11 -15.85 -4.06
C SER A 339 -3.10 -15.51 -5.54
N ASP A 340 -2.85 -16.52 -6.36
CA ASP A 340 -3.33 -16.56 -7.73
C ASP A 340 -4.80 -16.12 -7.75
N ARG A 341 -5.05 -14.87 -8.11
CA ARG A 341 -6.38 -14.41 -8.53
C ARG A 341 -6.68 -15.17 -9.82
N LYS A 342 -7.22 -16.39 -9.69
CA LYS A 342 -7.95 -17.11 -10.74
C LYS A 342 -9.16 -16.25 -11.13
N LEU A 343 -8.88 -15.22 -11.92
CA LEU A 343 -9.85 -14.45 -12.66
C LEU A 343 -10.43 -15.43 -13.67
N LEU A 344 -11.63 -15.93 -13.36
CA LEU A 344 -12.39 -16.83 -14.22
C LEU A 344 -12.44 -16.27 -15.64
N SER A 345 -11.65 -16.89 -16.52
CA SER A 345 -11.97 -17.08 -17.93
C SER A 345 -13.34 -17.75 -17.97
N PHE A 346 -14.25 -17.16 -18.73
CA PHE A 346 -15.42 -17.88 -19.19
C PHE A 346 -15.01 -18.42 -20.55
N ASP A 347 -14.70 -19.71 -20.61
CA ASP A 347 -14.75 -20.44 -21.87
C ASP A 347 -16.18 -20.31 -22.41
N ALA A 348 -16.28 -19.79 -23.63
CA ALA A 348 -17.45 -20.00 -24.46
C ALA A 348 -17.47 -21.50 -24.79
N GLY A 349 -18.29 -22.28 -24.08
CA GLY A 349 -18.58 -23.66 -24.47
C GLY A 349 -19.23 -23.71 -25.85
N PRO A 350 -19.00 -24.77 -26.63
CA PRO A 350 -19.20 -24.78 -28.07
C PRO A 350 -20.69 -24.69 -28.44
N GLU A 351 -21.00 -23.82 -29.40
CA GLU A 351 -22.26 -23.83 -30.13
C GLU A 351 -22.47 -25.22 -30.74
N LYS A 352 -23.51 -25.91 -30.30
CA LYS A 352 -23.98 -27.13 -30.95
C LYS A 352 -24.44 -26.75 -32.36
N LYS A 353 -23.65 -27.12 -33.38
CA LYS A 353 -24.10 -27.19 -34.77
C LYS A 353 -25.30 -28.13 -34.84
N VAL A 354 -26.47 -27.57 -35.14
CA VAL A 354 -27.64 -28.32 -35.57
C VAL A 354 -27.33 -28.88 -36.96
N GLN A 355 -27.03 -30.16 -37.04
CA GLN A 355 -27.00 -30.90 -38.31
C GLN A 355 -28.45 -31.05 -38.78
N LYS A 356 -28.78 -30.37 -39.88
CA LYS A 356 -29.95 -30.69 -40.71
C LYS A 356 -29.63 -31.98 -41.47
N SER A 357 -30.31 -33.06 -41.15
CA SER A 357 -30.46 -34.22 -42.03
C SER A 357 -31.71 -33.97 -42.89
N VAL A 358 -31.49 -33.49 -44.11
CA VAL A 358 -32.45 -33.60 -45.22
C VAL A 358 -31.94 -34.75 -46.08
N SER A 359 -32.62 -35.88 -46.01
CA SER A 359 -32.42 -37.01 -46.92
C SER A 359 -33.24 -36.77 -48.17
N PHE A 360 -32.58 -36.75 -49.32
CA PHE A 360 -33.16 -36.75 -50.65
C PHE A 360 -33.02 -38.19 -51.17
N VAL A 361 -34.14 -38.91 -51.33
CA VAL A 361 -34.56 -39.78 -52.46
C VAL A 361 -36.03 -40.08 -52.24
#